data_AF-A0A8T6SNX0-F1
#
_entry.id   AF-A0A8T6SNX0-F1
#
_cell.length_a   1.000
_cell.length_b   1.000
_cell.length_c   1.000
_cell.angle_alpha   90.00
_cell.angle_beta   90.00
_cell.angle_gamma   90.00
#
_symmetry.space_group_name_H-M   'P 1'
#
loop_
_entity.id
_entity.type
_entity.pdbx_description
1 polymer ?
#
loop_
_entity_poly.entity_id
_entity_poly.type
_entity_poly.pdbx_seq_one_letter_code
_entity_poly.pdbx_strand_id
1 'polypeptide(L)'
;MKAKIAVATVSGKAYYKLVNELKERDIPFLSLTPRDTVPQRVKVAITTGKERHLIKHPNVLIFNEEKDPATVVNKALRLVKGKKSYEKVVIGVDPGKTFGLAVLGDGNVLETSTCSSSEETVSTIMKVLNRAPTAVSELKIGNGAPAYTKQLL
;
A
#
# COMPACT_ATOMS: atom_id res chain seq x y z
N MET A 1 -12.33 -0.90 17.08
CA MET A 1 -12.40 0.49 16.53
C MET A 1 -13.53 0.58 15.50
N LYS A 2 -14.26 1.71 15.43
CA LYS A 2 -15.28 1.91 14.38
C LYS A 2 -14.60 2.11 13.01
N ALA A 3 -15.13 1.47 11.96
CA ALA A 3 -14.58 1.52 10.60
C ALA A 3 -14.48 2.95 10.04
N LYS A 4 -13.29 3.31 9.53
CA LYS A 4 -13.00 4.61 8.89
C LYS A 4 -12.82 4.53 7.37
N ILE A 5 -12.84 3.32 6.82
CA ILE A 5 -12.77 3.03 5.37
C ILE A 5 -14.11 2.41 4.95
N ALA A 6 -14.61 2.78 3.78
CA ALA A 6 -15.71 2.08 3.13
C ALA A 6 -15.24 1.50 1.79
N VAL A 7 -15.66 0.28 1.48
CA VAL A 7 -15.57 -0.31 0.15
C VAL A 7 -16.96 -0.20 -0.47
N ALA A 8 -17.11 0.65 -1.49
CA ALA A 8 -18.37 0.96 -2.12
C ALA A 8 -18.33 0.54 -3.60
N THR A 9 -18.76 -0.69 -3.90
CA THR A 9 -18.70 -1.25 -5.26
C THR A 9 -19.73 -2.37 -5.45
N VAL A 10 -20.24 -2.54 -6.67
CA VAL A 10 -21.02 -3.72 -7.08
C VAL A 10 -20.19 -4.69 -7.94
N SER A 11 -18.93 -4.34 -8.25
CA SER A 11 -18.00 -5.29 -8.87
C SER A 11 -17.56 -6.35 -7.87
N GLY A 12 -17.97 -7.60 -8.11
CA GLY A 12 -17.57 -8.75 -7.28
C GLY A 12 -16.05 -8.95 -7.25
N LYS A 13 -15.36 -8.75 -8.39
CA LYS A 13 -13.89 -8.86 -8.49
C LYS A 13 -13.20 -7.79 -7.64
N ALA A 14 -13.64 -6.53 -7.74
CA ALA A 14 -13.08 -5.44 -6.95
C ALA A 14 -13.31 -5.65 -5.45
N TYR A 15 -14.54 -5.99 -5.09
CA TYR A 15 -14.94 -6.24 -3.70
C TYR A 15 -14.09 -7.35 -3.08
N TYR A 16 -14.01 -8.51 -3.73
CA TYR A 16 -13.24 -9.66 -3.24
C TYR A 16 -11.77 -9.28 -2.97
N LYS A 17 -11.10 -8.66 -3.94
CA LYS A 17 -9.69 -8.25 -3.80
C LYS A 17 -9.48 -7.28 -2.64
N LEU A 18 -10.31 -6.24 -2.53
CA LEU A 18 -10.19 -5.23 -1.48
C LEU A 18 -10.51 -5.79 -0.09
N VAL A 19 -11.55 -6.63 0.01
CA VAL A 19 -11.99 -7.22 1.28
C VAL A 19 -10.96 -8.19 1.83
N ASN A 20 -10.37 -9.03 0.98
CA ASN A 20 -9.31 -9.95 1.41
C ASN A 20 -8.12 -9.16 1.94
N GLU A 21 -7.63 -8.17 1.19
CA GLU A 21 -6.51 -7.31 1.60
C GLU A 21 -6.77 -6.61 2.95
N LEU A 22 -7.97 -6.06 3.14
CA LEU A 22 -8.34 -5.39 4.39
C LEU A 22 -8.46 -6.37 5.57
N LYS A 23 -9.01 -7.57 5.34
CA LYS A 23 -9.18 -8.61 6.38
C LYS A 23 -7.86 -9.22 6.80
N GLU A 24 -6.98 -9.55 5.85
CA GLU A 24 -5.64 -10.09 6.12
C GLU A 24 -4.80 -9.16 7.01
N ARG A 25 -5.06 -7.85 6.93
CA ARG A 25 -4.40 -6.82 7.74
C ARG A 25 -5.18 -6.38 8.98
N ASP A 26 -6.29 -7.05 9.30
CA ASP A 26 -7.21 -6.69 10.41
C ASP A 26 -7.65 -5.21 10.40
N ILE A 27 -7.95 -4.67 9.20
CA ILE A 27 -8.37 -3.27 9.02
C ILE A 27 -9.90 -3.20 9.03
N PRO A 28 -10.54 -2.49 9.98
CA PRO A 28 -12.00 -2.37 10.00
C PRO A 28 -12.53 -1.50 8.86
N PHE A 29 -13.50 -2.03 8.10
CA PHE A 29 -14.12 -1.35 6.97
C PHE A 29 -15.66 -1.54 6.94
N LEU A 30 -16.34 -0.72 6.14
CA LEU A 30 -17.77 -0.89 5.80
C LEU A 30 -17.92 -1.36 4.36
N SER A 31 -18.77 -2.34 4.12
CA SER A 31 -19.21 -2.71 2.78
C SER A 31 -20.46 -1.92 2.42
N LEU A 32 -20.42 -1.23 1.29
CA LEU A 32 -21.52 -0.42 0.77
C LEU A 32 -21.69 -0.70 -0.74
N THR A 33 -22.86 -0.36 -1.27
CA THR A 33 -23.06 -0.21 -2.71
C THR A 33 -22.76 1.24 -3.12
N PRO A 34 -22.48 1.52 -4.41
CA PRO A 34 -22.17 2.88 -4.86
C PRO A 34 -23.29 3.91 -4.66
N ARG A 35 -24.53 3.47 -4.38
CA ARG A 35 -25.68 4.34 -4.15
C ARG A 35 -25.95 4.59 -2.66
N ASP A 36 -25.31 3.82 -1.78
CA ASP A 36 -25.49 4.00 -0.34
C ASP A 36 -24.85 5.31 0.11
N THR A 37 -25.45 5.92 1.13
CA THR A 37 -24.87 7.12 1.74
C THR A 37 -23.66 6.73 2.57
N VAL A 38 -22.50 7.30 2.25
CA VAL A 38 -21.27 7.07 3.01
C VAL A 38 -21.38 7.78 4.37
N PRO A 39 -21.30 7.07 5.51
CA PRO A 39 -21.44 7.69 6.83
C PRO A 39 -20.33 8.71 7.10
N GLN A 40 -20.65 9.82 7.78
CA GLN A 40 -19.72 10.92 8.07
C GLN A 40 -18.42 10.49 8.79
N ARG A 41 -18.48 9.41 9.57
CA ARG A 41 -17.30 8.83 10.26
C ARG A 41 -16.26 8.21 9.31
N VAL A 42 -16.68 7.83 8.10
CA VAL A 42 -15.80 7.27 7.08
C VAL A 42 -14.93 8.41 6.58
N LYS A 43 -13.62 8.20 6.59
CA LYS A 43 -12.66 9.19 6.10
C LYS A 43 -12.30 8.98 4.63
N VAL A 44 -12.49 7.77 4.11
CA VAL A 44 -12.14 7.36 2.74
C VAL A 44 -13.11 6.31 2.23
N ALA A 45 -13.63 6.48 1.03
CA ALA A 45 -14.33 5.43 0.29
C ALA A 45 -13.45 4.89 -0.85
N ILE A 46 -13.44 3.57 -1.06
CA ILE A 46 -12.75 2.91 -2.17
C ILE A 46 -13.82 2.33 -3.11
N THR A 47 -13.69 2.59 -4.41
CA THR A 47 -14.65 2.20 -5.45
C THR A 47 -13.90 1.91 -6.75
N THR A 48 -14.56 1.34 -7.76
CA THR A 48 -13.97 1.25 -9.12
C THR A 48 -14.12 2.56 -9.89
N GLY A 49 -13.33 2.72 -10.97
CA GLY A 49 -13.38 3.91 -11.81
C GLY A 49 -14.74 4.13 -12.48
N LYS A 50 -15.40 3.03 -12.88
CA LYS A 50 -16.74 3.06 -13.49
C LYS A 50 -17.80 3.57 -12.53
N GLU A 51 -17.65 3.33 -11.24
CA GLU A 51 -18.65 3.63 -10.20
C GLU A 51 -18.37 4.96 -9.47
N ARG A 52 -17.19 5.55 -9.66
CA ARG A 52 -16.73 6.76 -8.93
C ARG A 52 -17.75 7.90 -8.92
N HIS A 53 -18.44 8.11 -10.03
CA HIS A 53 -19.40 9.20 -10.20
C HIS A 53 -20.66 9.04 -9.32
N LEU A 54 -20.94 7.82 -8.85
CA LEU A 54 -22.08 7.52 -7.96
C LEU A 54 -21.76 7.86 -6.49
N ILE A 55 -20.48 7.83 -6.11
CA ILE A 55 -20.04 8.03 -4.73
C ILE A 55 -19.99 9.52 -4.37
N LYS A 56 -20.89 9.93 -3.46
CA LYS A 56 -20.89 11.27 -2.84
C LYS A 56 -20.08 11.28 -1.55
N HIS A 57 -18.76 11.45 -1.68
CA HIS A 57 -17.83 11.57 -0.55
C HIS A 57 -16.62 12.42 -0.96
N PRO A 58 -16.05 13.28 -0.08
CA PRO A 58 -14.92 14.13 -0.45
C PRO A 58 -13.64 13.35 -0.79
N ASN A 59 -13.37 12.26 -0.07
CA ASN A 59 -12.19 11.43 -0.27
C ASN A 59 -12.59 10.08 -0.87
N VAL A 60 -12.41 9.93 -2.18
CA VAL A 60 -12.70 8.67 -2.88
C VAL A 60 -11.45 8.19 -3.61
N LEU A 61 -11.08 6.94 -3.37
CA LEU A 61 -9.98 6.27 -4.06
C LEU A 61 -10.53 5.32 -5.11
N ILE A 62 -9.92 5.36 -6.30
CA ILE A 62 -10.25 4.47 -7.40
C ILE A 62 -9.33 3.25 -7.32
N PHE A 63 -9.93 2.06 -7.25
CA PHE A 63 -9.24 0.80 -7.44
C PHE A 63 -9.36 0.37 -8.90
N ASN A 64 -8.21 0.06 -9.52
CA ASN A 64 -8.16 -0.63 -10.80
C ASN A 64 -8.03 -2.13 -10.52
N GLU A 65 -9.00 -2.92 -10.99
CA GLU A 65 -9.09 -4.35 -10.71
C GLU A 65 -7.93 -5.18 -11.25
N GLU A 66 -7.13 -4.62 -12.19
CA GLU A 66 -5.92 -5.24 -12.73
C GLU A 66 -4.66 -4.91 -11.91
N LYS A 67 -4.80 -4.12 -10.84
CA LYS A 67 -3.70 -3.77 -9.93
C LYS A 67 -3.83 -4.49 -8.59
N ASP A 68 -2.74 -4.47 -7.85
CA ASP A 68 -2.66 -4.98 -6.49
C ASP A 68 -3.50 -4.10 -5.52
N PRO A 69 -4.47 -4.67 -4.76
CA PRO A 69 -5.25 -3.94 -3.78
C PRO A 69 -4.41 -3.30 -2.67
N ALA A 70 -3.24 -3.87 -2.32
CA ALA A 70 -2.35 -3.32 -1.29
C ALA A 70 -2.05 -1.84 -1.54
N THR A 71 -1.84 -1.46 -2.80
CA THR A 71 -1.52 -0.07 -3.18
C THR A 71 -2.62 0.92 -2.78
N VAL A 72 -3.88 0.61 -3.09
CA VAL A 72 -5.00 1.50 -2.78
C VAL A 72 -5.36 1.47 -1.30
N VAL A 73 -5.22 0.32 -0.64
CA VAL A 73 -5.41 0.16 0.80
C VAL A 73 -4.37 0.98 1.58
N ASN A 74 -3.09 0.91 1.21
CA ASN A 74 -2.03 1.74 1.79
C ASN A 74 -2.35 3.24 1.65
N LYS A 75 -2.83 3.67 0.48
CA LYS A 75 -3.26 5.06 0.27
C LYS A 75 -4.46 5.43 1.15
N ALA A 76 -5.43 4.53 1.33
CA ALA A 76 -6.57 4.76 2.21
C ALA A 76 -6.14 4.94 3.66
N LEU A 77 -5.24 4.08 4.16
CA LEU A 77 -4.72 4.16 5.53
C LEU A 77 -4.02 5.49 5.82
N ARG A 78 -3.24 6.03 4.86
CA ARG A 78 -2.61 7.34 5.00
C ARG A 78 -3.61 8.47 5.12
N LEU A 79 -4.62 8.48 4.25
CA LEU A 79 -5.69 9.48 4.28
C LEU A 79 -6.49 9.40 5.59
N VAL A 80 -6.74 8.19 6.11
CA VAL A 80 -7.37 8.00 7.43
C VAL A 80 -6.56 8.63 8.56
N LYS A 81 -5.23 8.56 8.48
CA LYS A 81 -4.28 9.21 9.41
C LYS A 81 -4.14 10.73 9.16
N GLY A 82 -4.76 11.28 8.12
CA GLY A 82 -4.65 12.70 7.76
C GLY A 82 -3.31 13.08 7.10
N LYS A 83 -2.53 12.09 6.66
CA LYS A 83 -1.18 12.29 6.13
C LYS A 83 -1.20 12.39 4.60
N LYS A 84 -0.57 13.44 4.05
CA LYS A 84 -0.42 13.63 2.58
C LYS A 84 0.81 12.90 2.00
N SER A 85 1.85 12.70 2.80
CA SER A 85 3.09 11.95 2.52
C SER A 85 3.30 10.86 3.59
N TYR A 86 4.28 9.98 3.41
CA TYR A 86 4.81 9.21 4.55
C TYR A 86 5.80 10.10 5.30
N GLU A 87 5.82 10.01 6.63
CA GLU A 87 6.86 10.69 7.43
C GLU A 87 8.18 9.95 7.28
N LYS A 88 8.12 8.61 7.32
CA LYS A 88 9.29 7.75 7.20
C LYS A 88 9.01 6.58 6.27
N VAL A 89 9.90 6.38 5.30
CA VAL A 89 9.99 5.13 4.53
C VAL A 89 11.26 4.38 4.92
N VAL A 90 11.12 3.08 5.19
CA VAL A 90 12.24 2.18 5.46
C VAL A 90 12.25 1.11 4.38
N ILE A 91 13.37 0.94 3.71
CA ILE A 91 13.60 -0.15 2.78
C ILE A 91 14.53 -1.14 3.47
N GLY A 92 14.00 -2.31 3.82
CA GLY A 92 14.77 -3.43 4.32
C GLY A 92 15.23 -4.30 3.16
N VAL A 93 16.52 -4.66 3.16
CA VAL A 93 17.13 -5.59 2.21
C VAL A 93 17.75 -6.73 2.98
N ASP A 94 17.37 -7.96 2.64
CA ASP A 94 17.98 -9.19 3.14
C ASP A 94 18.83 -9.81 2.02
N PRO A 95 20.17 -9.65 2.03
CA PRO A 95 21.04 -10.12 0.96
C PRO A 95 21.20 -11.65 0.95
N GLY A 96 21.23 -12.24 -0.23
CA GLY A 96 21.44 -13.67 -0.43
C GLY A 96 21.51 -14.02 -1.91
N LYS A 97 21.40 -15.32 -2.23
CA LYS A 97 21.28 -15.77 -3.64
C LYS A 97 20.12 -15.09 -4.37
N THR A 98 19.05 -14.82 -3.64
CA THR A 98 17.94 -13.96 -4.02
C THR A 98 17.83 -12.89 -2.94
N PHE A 99 17.74 -11.63 -3.32
CA PHE A 99 17.63 -10.51 -2.39
C PHE A 99 16.18 -10.32 -1.99
N GLY A 100 15.88 -10.43 -0.70
CA GLY A 100 14.58 -10.10 -0.15
C GLY A 100 14.46 -8.59 0.07
N LEU A 101 13.38 -7.97 -0.40
CA LEU A 101 13.07 -6.56 -0.18
C LEU A 101 11.75 -6.38 0.57
N ALA A 102 11.75 -5.48 1.54
CA ALA A 102 10.53 -5.03 2.21
C ALA A 102 10.52 -3.50 2.32
N VAL A 103 9.48 -2.86 1.81
CA VAL A 103 9.27 -1.40 1.90
C VAL A 103 8.24 -1.14 2.97
N LEU A 104 8.59 -0.35 3.98
CA LEU A 104 7.70 0.06 5.06
C LEU A 104 7.45 1.56 5.01
N GLY A 105 6.21 1.98 5.22
CA GLY A 105 5.80 3.37 5.35
C GLY A 105 5.13 3.61 6.70
N ASP A 106 5.70 4.49 7.51
CA ASP A 106 5.27 4.76 8.89
C ASP A 106 5.05 3.46 9.69
N GLY A 107 5.96 2.50 9.53
CA GLY A 107 5.94 1.19 10.21
C GLY A 107 5.03 0.12 9.59
N ASN A 108 4.31 0.41 8.49
CA ASN A 108 3.43 -0.57 7.84
C ASN A 108 4.08 -1.09 6.56
N VAL A 109 4.02 -2.41 6.33
CA VAL A 109 4.52 -3.01 5.08
C VAL A 109 3.69 -2.52 3.91
N LEU A 110 4.36 -1.86 2.97
CA LEU A 110 3.75 -1.32 1.76
C LEU A 110 3.85 -2.31 0.60
N GLU A 111 5.04 -2.90 0.44
CA GLU A 111 5.41 -3.74 -0.67
C GLU A 111 6.51 -4.70 -0.21
N THR A 112 6.48 -5.93 -0.72
CA THR A 112 7.55 -6.91 -0.57
C THR A 112 7.87 -7.46 -1.95
N SER A 113 9.15 -7.65 -2.24
CA SER A 113 9.60 -8.17 -3.52
C SER A 113 10.86 -9.01 -3.33
N THR A 114 11.20 -9.77 -4.36
CA THR A 114 12.49 -10.44 -4.45
C THR A 114 13.21 -9.96 -5.70
N CYS A 115 14.54 -9.85 -5.61
CA CYS A 115 15.39 -9.48 -6.74
C CYS A 115 16.44 -10.57 -6.95
N SER A 116 16.72 -10.86 -8.22
CA SER A 116 17.65 -11.90 -8.65
C SER A 116 19.11 -11.45 -8.66
N SER A 117 19.36 -10.13 -8.64
CA SER A 117 20.70 -9.56 -8.65
C SER A 117 20.82 -8.27 -7.83
N SER A 118 22.06 -7.84 -7.58
CA SER A 118 22.35 -6.59 -6.89
C SER A 118 21.89 -5.35 -7.70
N GLU A 119 22.04 -5.39 -9.01
CA GLU A 119 21.65 -4.32 -9.94
C GLU A 119 20.12 -4.16 -9.97
N GLU A 120 19.39 -5.28 -10.03
CA GLU A 120 17.93 -5.28 -9.94
C GLU A 120 17.46 -4.73 -8.59
N THR A 121 18.15 -5.11 -7.52
CA THR A 121 17.90 -4.62 -6.16
C THR A 121 18.05 -3.10 -6.09
N VAL A 122 19.18 -2.56 -6.56
CA VAL A 122 19.43 -1.11 -6.59
C VAL A 122 18.40 -0.38 -7.44
N SER A 123 18.08 -0.89 -8.63
CA SER A 123 17.03 -0.33 -9.49
C SER A 123 15.66 -0.27 -8.80
N THR A 124 15.32 -1.32 -8.05
CA THR A 124 14.07 -1.40 -7.29
C THR A 124 14.05 -0.41 -6.14
N ILE A 125 15.14 -0.29 -5.37
CA ILE A 125 15.30 0.71 -4.31
C ILE A 125 15.09 2.12 -4.89
N MET A 126 15.73 2.45 -6.02
CA MET A 126 15.60 3.76 -6.66
C MET A 126 14.17 4.04 -7.13
N LYS A 127 13.47 3.04 -7.68
CA LYS A 127 12.05 3.17 -8.03
C LYS A 127 11.19 3.47 -6.81
N VAL A 128 11.44 2.81 -5.69
CA VAL A 128 10.69 3.03 -4.43
C VAL A 128 10.91 4.45 -3.92
N LEU A 129 12.17 4.89 -3.85
CA LEU A 129 12.54 6.24 -3.38
C LEU A 129 11.89 7.35 -4.25
N ASN A 130 11.82 7.14 -5.56
CA ASN A 130 11.18 8.10 -6.48
C ASN A 130 9.65 8.14 -6.37
N ARG A 131 9.01 7.02 -6.02
CA ARG A 131 7.53 6.91 -5.91
C ARG A 131 6.98 7.43 -4.59
N ALA A 132 7.79 7.40 -3.54
CA ALA A 132 7.39 7.78 -2.21
C ALA A 132 8.28 8.92 -1.69
N PRO A 133 8.07 10.17 -2.15
CA PRO A 133 8.72 11.31 -1.53
C PRO A 133 8.28 11.40 -0.06
N THR A 134 9.25 11.30 0.84
CA THR A 134 9.07 11.34 2.29
C THR A 134 9.97 12.40 2.91
N ALA A 135 9.73 12.74 4.18
CA ALA A 135 10.67 13.56 4.92
C ALA A 135 11.94 12.78 5.29
N VAL A 136 11.84 11.47 5.51
CA VAL A 136 12.94 10.59 5.93
C VAL A 136 12.87 9.24 5.22
N SER A 137 13.93 8.91 4.47
CA SER A 137 14.10 7.58 3.86
C SER A 137 15.31 6.88 4.47
N GLU A 138 15.11 5.66 4.97
CA GLU A 138 16.18 4.81 5.51
C GLU A 138 16.32 3.53 4.68
N LEU A 139 17.55 3.17 4.34
CA LEU A 139 17.89 1.87 3.76
C LEU A 139 18.57 1.03 4.85
N LYS A 140 18.06 -0.18 5.10
CA LYS A 140 18.60 -1.13 6.07
C LYS A 140 18.99 -2.40 5.35
N ILE A 141 20.27 -2.74 5.36
CA ILE A 141 20.81 -3.92 4.68
C ILE A 141 21.24 -4.93 5.75
N GLY A 142 20.68 -6.14 5.67
CA GLY A 142 21.08 -7.26 6.52
C GLY A 142 22.52 -7.68 6.26
N ASN A 143 23.20 -8.18 7.28
CA ASN A 143 24.61 -8.60 7.22
C ASN A 143 24.79 -10.14 7.30
N GLY A 144 23.70 -10.91 7.20
CA GLY A 144 23.71 -12.37 7.32
C GLY A 144 24.45 -13.10 6.20
N ALA A 145 24.64 -12.44 5.04
CA ALA A 145 25.38 -12.99 3.92
C ALA A 145 26.42 -11.96 3.40
N PRO A 146 27.63 -11.91 3.99
CA PRO A 146 28.59 -10.84 3.74
C PRO A 146 29.02 -10.69 2.28
N ALA A 147 29.13 -11.80 1.54
CA ALA A 147 29.49 -11.79 0.13
C ALA A 147 28.46 -11.03 -0.73
N TYR A 148 27.17 -11.23 -0.47
CA TYR A 148 26.08 -10.54 -1.16
C TYR A 148 25.86 -9.12 -0.63
N THR A 149 26.08 -8.91 0.67
CA THR A 149 26.00 -7.57 1.29
C THR A 149 26.98 -6.59 0.63
N LYS A 150 28.22 -7.03 0.38
CA LYS A 150 29.25 -6.24 -0.31
C LYS A 150 28.90 -5.84 -1.74
N GLN A 151 27.95 -6.51 -2.39
CA GLN A 151 27.50 -6.15 -3.75
C GLN A 151 26.55 -4.95 -3.74
N LEU A 152 26.00 -4.58 -2.58
CA LEU A 152 25.04 -3.48 -2.42
C LEU A 152 25.64 -2.21 -1.80
N LEU A 153 26.88 -2.29 -1.28
CA LEU A 153 27.62 -1.21 -0.64
C LEU A 153 28.64 -0.60 -1.60
#